data_AF-A0A429MN77-F1
#
_entry.id   AF-A0A429MN77-F1
#
_cell.length_a   1.000
_cell.length_b   1.000
_cell.length_c   1.000
_cell.angle_alpha   90.00
_cell.angle_beta   90.00
_cell.angle_gamma   90.00
#
_symmetry.space_group_name_H-M   'P 1'
#
loop_
_entity.id
_entity.type
_entity.pdbx_description
1 polymer ?
#
loop_
_entity_poly.entity_id
_entity_poly.type
_entity_poly.pdbx_seq_one_letter_code
_entity_poly.pdbx_strand_id
1 'polypeptide(L)'
;AVPQAQLQAISLNDLEGDFDIVINATSTSLSGDALQLPEKLQFKYAYEMAYGKPSSFIDQAKQRNVPYAEGFGMLVGQAIEAFYIWNGVRPQLKDFL
;
A
#
# COMPACT_ATOMS: atom_id res chain seq x y z
N ALA A 1 19.01 11.87 10.25
CA ALA A 1 19.38 11.64 8.85
C ALA A 1 18.56 10.48 8.33
N VAL A 2 17.98 10.58 7.13
CA VAL A 2 17.36 9.41 6.49
C VAL A 2 18.50 8.40 6.27
N PRO A 3 18.38 7.15 6.75
CA PRO A 3 19.39 6.14 6.49
C PRO A 3 19.64 6.03 4.98
N GLN A 4 20.87 5.64 4.62
CA GLN A 4 21.27 5.52 3.22
C GLN A 4 20.37 4.48 2.53
N ALA A 5 19.50 4.94 1.64
CA ALA A 5 18.57 4.09 0.90
C ALA A 5 19.10 3.89 -0.52
N GLN A 6 19.04 2.64 -1.01
CA GLN A 6 19.28 2.34 -2.41
C GLN A 6 17.95 2.41 -3.16
N LEU A 7 17.91 3.24 -4.20
CA LEU A 7 16.74 3.40 -5.07
C LEU A 7 17.02 2.76 -6.42
N GLN A 8 16.03 2.06 -6.94
CA GLN A 8 16.06 1.46 -8.28
C GLN A 8 14.74 1.75 -8.97
N ALA A 9 14.81 2.03 -10.26
CA ALA A 9 13.65 2.17 -11.13
C ALA A 9 13.64 0.98 -12.10
N ILE A 10 12.52 0.27 -12.16
CA ILE A 10 12.35 -0.91 -12.99
C ILE A 10 10.94 -0.90 -13.58
N SER A 11 10.80 -1.47 -14.78
CA SER A 11 9.48 -1.70 -15.37
C SER A 11 8.73 -2.73 -14.53
N LEU A 12 7.40 -2.60 -14.43
CA LEU A 12 6.58 -3.60 -13.76
C LEU A 12 6.80 -5.00 -14.34
N ASN A 13 6.95 -5.12 -15.66
CA ASN A 13 7.12 -6.41 -16.33
C ASN A 13 8.45 -7.10 -16.02
N ASP A 14 9.47 -6.31 -15.65
CA ASP A 14 10.81 -6.81 -15.34
C ASP A 14 11.02 -7.02 -13.83
N LEU A 15 10.03 -6.66 -13.00
CA LEU A 15 10.12 -6.77 -11.55
C LEU A 15 10.07 -8.25 -11.11
N GLU A 16 11.14 -8.72 -10.49
CA GLU A 16 11.28 -10.08 -9.97
C GLU A 16 11.97 -10.10 -8.60
N GLY A 17 11.90 -11.25 -7.91
CA GLY A 17 12.53 -11.47 -6.61
C GLY A 17 11.56 -11.39 -5.43
N ASP A 18 12.14 -11.38 -4.22
CA ASP A 18 11.42 -11.42 -2.94
C ASP A 18 11.41 -10.06 -2.25
N PHE A 19 10.23 -9.61 -1.85
CA PHE A 19 10.04 -8.37 -1.09
C PHE A 19 9.30 -8.63 0.22
N ASP A 20 9.69 -7.95 1.30
CA ASP A 20 8.91 -8.06 2.54
C ASP A 20 7.56 -7.35 2.42
N ILE A 21 7.52 -6.20 1.75
CA ILE A 21 6.31 -5.39 1.56
C ILE A 21 6.27 -4.86 0.14
N VAL A 22 5.10 -4.95 -0.51
CA VAL A 22 4.81 -4.28 -1.77
C VAL A 22 3.66 -3.30 -1.55
N ILE A 23 3.87 -2.04 -1.94
CA ILE A 23 2.89 -0.97 -1.81
C ILE A 23 2.41 -0.57 -3.22
N ASN A 24 1.13 -0.78 -3.51
CA ASN A 24 0.52 -0.21 -4.71
C ASN A 24 0.16 1.26 -4.45
N ALA A 25 1.01 2.15 -4.97
CA ALA A 25 0.83 3.59 -4.93
C ALA A 25 0.31 4.17 -6.26
N THR A 26 -0.12 3.31 -7.20
CA THR A 26 -0.62 3.73 -8.50
C THR A 26 -2.11 4.09 -8.43
N SER A 27 -2.61 4.80 -9.44
CA SER A 27 -4.03 5.14 -9.57
C SER A 27 -4.86 4.10 -10.33
N THR A 28 -4.30 2.92 -10.63
CA THR A 28 -4.94 1.88 -11.47
C THR A 28 -6.24 1.34 -10.85
N SER A 29 -6.27 1.21 -9.53
CA SER A 29 -7.47 0.84 -8.76
C SER A 29 -8.61 1.87 -8.86
N LEU A 30 -8.34 3.11 -9.27
CA LEU A 30 -9.35 4.15 -9.47
C LEU A 30 -9.93 4.18 -10.89
N SER A 31 -9.14 3.81 -11.90
CA SER A 31 -9.57 3.76 -13.31
C SER A 31 -10.22 2.42 -13.69
N GLY A 32 -10.05 1.38 -12.86
CA GLY A 32 -10.50 0.02 -13.17
C GLY A 32 -9.52 -0.74 -14.07
N ASP A 33 -8.35 -0.17 -14.35
CA ASP A 33 -7.29 -0.85 -15.08
C ASP A 33 -6.69 -1.95 -14.21
N ALA A 34 -6.52 -3.13 -14.81
CA ALA A 34 -5.93 -4.27 -14.12
C ALA A 34 -4.40 -4.13 -14.07
N LEU A 35 -3.85 -3.99 -12.88
CA LEU A 35 -2.40 -4.07 -12.65
C LEU A 35 -2.01 -5.55 -12.66
N GLN A 36 -1.39 -6.07 -13.71
CA GLN A 36 -0.91 -7.46 -13.71
C GLN A 36 0.46 -7.56 -13.04
N LEU A 37 0.55 -8.24 -11.89
CA LEU A 37 1.82 -8.47 -11.22
C LEU A 37 2.58 -9.60 -11.91
N PRO A 38 3.92 -9.48 -12.07
CA PRO A 38 4.76 -10.57 -12.57
C PRO A 38 4.58 -11.84 -11.74
N GLU A 39 4.59 -13.00 -12.39
CA GLU A 39 4.44 -14.30 -11.71
C GLU A 39 5.64 -14.58 -10.79
N LYS A 40 6.83 -14.15 -11.19
CA LYS A 40 8.08 -14.34 -10.42
C LYS A 40 8.22 -13.39 -9.23
N LEU A 41 7.34 -12.38 -9.12
CA LEU A 41 7.36 -11.47 -7.99
C LEU A 41 6.82 -12.17 -6.74
N GLN A 42 7.62 -12.24 -5.69
CA GLN A 42 7.22 -12.81 -4.40
C GLN A 42 7.19 -11.71 -3.36
N PHE A 43 6.19 -11.74 -2.48
CA PHE A 43 6.08 -10.76 -1.41
C PHE A 43 5.32 -11.28 -0.20
N LYS A 44 5.69 -10.79 0.99
CA LYS A 44 5.09 -11.25 2.26
C LYS A 44 3.90 -10.42 2.72
N TYR A 45 3.75 -9.19 2.23
CA TYR A 45 2.65 -8.30 2.58
C TYR A 45 2.31 -7.33 1.45
N ALA A 46 1.02 -7.12 1.21
CA ALA A 46 0.51 -6.19 0.21
C ALA A 46 -0.16 -4.98 0.87
N TYR A 47 0.13 -3.77 0.39
CA TYR A 47 -0.54 -2.55 0.84
C TYR A 47 -1.11 -1.78 -0.35
N GLU A 48 -2.44 -1.66 -0.43
CA GLU A 48 -3.11 -0.83 -1.43
C GLU A 48 -3.31 0.57 -0.86
N MET A 49 -2.86 1.62 -1.56
CA MET A 49 -3.08 3.00 -1.11
C MET A 49 -4.52 3.48 -1.35
N ALA A 50 -5.22 2.93 -2.35
CA ALA A 50 -6.65 3.16 -2.49
C ALA A 50 -7.44 2.48 -1.36
N TYR A 51 -8.69 2.88 -1.19
CA TYR A 51 -9.59 2.32 -0.19
C TYR A 51 -11.04 2.36 -0.66
N GLY A 52 -11.85 1.43 -0.16
CA GLY A 52 -13.31 1.42 -0.41
C GLY A 52 -13.71 1.07 -1.84
N LYS A 53 -12.79 0.55 -2.66
CA LYS A 53 -13.03 0.10 -4.03
C LYS A 53 -12.31 -1.23 -4.31
N PRO A 54 -12.83 -2.06 -5.22
CA PRO A 54 -12.12 -3.25 -5.69
C PRO A 54 -10.72 -2.90 -6.22
N SER A 55 -9.75 -3.78 -5.97
CA SER A 55 -8.37 -3.63 -6.44
C SER A 55 -7.85 -4.95 -7.00
N SER A 56 -7.45 -4.92 -8.27
CA SER A 56 -6.80 -6.05 -8.95
C SER A 56 -5.49 -6.46 -8.26
N PHE A 57 -4.81 -5.52 -7.61
CA PHE A 57 -3.62 -5.78 -6.80
C PHE A 57 -3.95 -6.62 -5.56
N ILE A 58 -4.99 -6.24 -4.83
CA ILE A 58 -5.48 -7.01 -3.66
C ILE A 58 -5.98 -8.39 -4.08
N ASP A 59 -6.67 -8.49 -5.21
CA ASP A 59 -7.16 -9.78 -5.72
C ASP A 59 -6.01 -10.74 -6.06
N GLN A 60 -4.90 -10.24 -6.62
CA GLN A 60 -3.70 -11.04 -6.84
C GLN A 60 -2.97 -11.39 -5.54
N ALA A 61 -2.94 -10.51 -4.54
CA ALA A 61 -2.39 -10.84 -3.22
C ALA A 61 -3.18 -11.99 -2.57
N LYS A 62 -4.53 -11.94 -2.64
CA LYS A 62 -5.41 -13.02 -2.18
C LYS A 62 -5.13 -14.33 -2.91
N GLN A 63 -5.00 -14.31 -4.23
CA GLN A 63 -4.68 -15.51 -5.03
C GLN A 63 -3.34 -16.13 -4.63
N ARG A 64 -2.38 -15.31 -4.19
CA ARG A 64 -1.06 -15.73 -3.69
C ARG A 64 -1.05 -16.08 -2.20
N ASN A 65 -2.20 -16.03 -1.50
CA ASN A 65 -2.32 -16.17 -0.05
C ASN A 65 -1.44 -15.20 0.75
N VAL A 66 -1.23 -14.00 0.23
CA VAL A 66 -0.45 -12.95 0.88
C VAL A 66 -1.37 -12.06 1.71
N PRO A 67 -1.06 -11.79 3.00
CA PRO A 67 -1.82 -10.85 3.81
C PRO A 67 -1.75 -9.43 3.23
N TYR A 68 -2.82 -8.66 3.44
CA TYR A 68 -2.94 -7.34 2.85
C TYR A 68 -3.62 -6.32 3.77
N ALA A 69 -3.41 -5.04 3.47
CA ALA A 69 -4.16 -3.90 4.00
C ALA A 69 -4.47 -2.88 2.91
N GLU A 70 -5.42 -2.00 3.20
CA GLU A 70 -5.88 -0.92 2.32
C GLU A 70 -5.62 0.45 2.95
N GLY A 71 -5.77 1.50 2.12
CA GLY A 71 -5.36 2.86 2.46
C GLY A 71 -6.25 3.58 3.46
N PHE A 72 -7.33 2.95 3.96
CA PHE A 72 -8.22 3.59 4.92
C PHE A 72 -7.47 3.97 6.22
N GLY A 73 -6.60 3.08 6.72
CA GLY A 73 -5.78 3.37 7.88
C GLY A 73 -4.79 4.52 7.64
N MET A 74 -4.27 4.65 6.42
CA MET A 74 -3.45 5.80 6.02
C MET A 74 -4.27 7.09 5.99
N LEU A 75 -5.49 7.06 5.43
CA LEU A 75 -6.41 8.19 5.39
C LEU A 75 -6.73 8.70 6.80
N VAL A 76 -7.03 7.80 7.73
CA VAL A 76 -7.28 8.20 9.12
C VAL A 76 -6.00 8.68 9.81
N GLY A 77 -4.89 7.96 9.61
CA GLY A 77 -3.60 8.28 10.21
C GLY A 77 -3.13 9.69 9.89
N GLN A 78 -3.23 10.11 8.62
CA GLN A 78 -2.86 11.49 8.24
C GLN A 78 -3.80 12.53 8.86
N ALA A 79 -5.10 12.22 9.03
CA ALA A 79 -6.04 13.13 9.67
C ALA A 79 -5.74 13.30 11.16
N ILE A 80 -5.30 12.23 11.84
CA ILE A 80 -4.84 12.27 13.23
C ILE A 80 -3.60 13.16 13.37
N GLU A 81 -2.63 13.07 12.47
CA GLU A 81 -1.45 13.94 12.48
C GLU A 81 -1.83 15.41 12.26
N ALA A 82 -2.69 15.69 11.27
CA ALA A 82 -3.18 17.05 11.02
C ALA A 82 -3.94 17.62 12.24
N PHE A 83 -4.81 16.80 12.85
CA PHE A 83 -5.55 17.19 14.03
C PHE A 83 -4.63 17.49 15.23
N TYR A 84 -3.57 16.69 15.41
CA TYR A 84 -2.56 16.94 16.43
C TYR A 84 -1.80 18.25 16.21
N ILE A 85 -1.43 18.55 14.96
CA ILE A 85 -0.75 19.81 14.62
C ILE A 85 -1.62 21.02 14.99
N TRP A 86 -2.93 20.96 14.73
CA TRP A 86 -3.83 22.09 14.99
C TRP A 86 -4.31 22.21 16.43
N ASN A 87 -4.51 21.08 17.12
CA ASN A 87 -5.22 21.06 18.40
C ASN A 87 -4.35 20.60 19.57
N GLY A 88 -3.14 20.09 19.33
CA GLY A 88 -2.27 19.51 20.37
C GLY A 88 -2.80 18.20 20.98
N VAL A 89 -3.92 17.68 20.48
CA VAL A 89 -4.55 16.43 20.94
C VAL A 89 -4.32 15.35 19.89
N ARG A 90 -3.88 14.17 20.30
CA ARG A 90 -3.59 13.03 19.41
C ARG A 90 -4.55 11.87 19.69
N PRO A 91 -5.63 11.72 18.90
CA PRO A 91 -6.51 10.55 18.96
C PRO A 91 -5.76 9.24 18.69
N GLN A 92 -6.29 8.11 19.16
CA GLN A 92 -5.70 6.81 18.85
C GLN A 92 -6.29 6.28 17.54
N LEU A 93 -5.43 5.83 16.63
CA LEU A 93 -5.87 5.32 15.32
C LEU A 93 -6.90 4.19 15.44
N LYS A 94 -6.72 3.31 16.43
CA LYS A 94 -7.62 2.18 16.71
C LYS A 94 -9.08 2.58 17.02
N ASP A 95 -9.32 3.84 17.37
CA ASP A 95 -10.67 4.32 17.69
C ASP A 95 -11.51 4.56 16.42
N PHE A 96 -10.89 4.43 15.23
CA PHE A 96 -11.48 4.70 13.92
C PHE A 96 -11.36 3.55 12.91
N LEU A 97 -10.61 2.49 13.24
CA LEU A 97 -10.40 1.30 12.41
C LEU A 97 -11.42 0.22 12.77
#